data_AF-A0AAX1QFI8-F1
#
_entry.id   AF-A0AAX1QFI8-F1
#
_cell.length_a   1.000
_cell.length_b   1.000
_cell.length_c   1.000
_cell.angle_alpha   90.00
_cell.angle_beta   90.00
_cell.angle_gamma   90.00
#
_symmetry.space_group_name_H-M   'P 1'
#
loop_
_entity.id
_entity.type
_entity.pdbx_description
1 polymer ?
#
loop_
_entity_poly.entity_id
_entity_poly.type
_entity_poly.pdbx_seq_one_letter_code
_entity_poly.pdbx_strand_id
1 'polypeptide(L)'
;MSHVLKTVLTGWFIMVITYGIVLLGVARSLEMLYKTPLDLSQTTSVIILGMCLLTVPYLVAGVYGRLNMNGDLQIFLLFMIVPVVLERVFIYGLGAFLAKDVPVIEFIQLDIAPYFTFSYIIAGLGSMAIALIVAKTW
;
A
#
# COMPACT_ATOMS: atom_id res chain seq x y z
N MET A 1 22.03 -5.54 -15.62
CA MET A 1 20.79 -5.81 -14.84
C MET A 1 19.87 -6.66 -15.71
N SER A 2 19.32 -7.78 -15.20
CA SER A 2 18.42 -8.63 -16.01
C SER A 2 17.16 -7.85 -16.41
N HIS A 3 16.57 -8.19 -17.57
CA HIS A 3 15.32 -7.57 -18.04
C HIS A 3 14.22 -7.69 -16.98
N VAL A 4 14.09 -8.86 -16.36
CA VAL A 4 13.14 -9.13 -15.27
C VAL A 4 13.34 -8.19 -14.09
N LEU A 5 14.59 -8.03 -13.61
CA LEU A 5 14.89 -7.16 -12.47
C LEU A 5 14.57 -5.70 -12.80
N LYS A 6 14.86 -5.24 -14.02
CA LYS A 6 14.51 -3.88 -14.46
C LYS A 6 12.99 -3.66 -14.42
N THR A 7 12.22 -4.60 -14.94
CA THR A 7 10.75 -4.54 -14.95
C THR A 7 10.18 -4.49 -13.54
N VAL A 8 10.65 -5.36 -12.64
CA VAL A 8 10.18 -5.38 -11.24
C VAL A 8 10.49 -4.06 -10.52
N LEU A 9 11.73 -3.57 -10.62
CA LEU A 9 12.13 -2.32 -9.96
C LEU A 9 11.36 -1.10 -10.50
N THR A 10 11.12 -1.07 -11.81
CA THR A 10 10.33 0.01 -12.44
C THR A 10 8.89 -0.02 -11.94
N GLY A 11 8.29 -1.21 -11.88
CA GLY A 11 6.95 -1.40 -11.30
C GLY A 11 6.89 -0.92 -9.85
N TRP A 12 7.88 -1.25 -9.02
CA TRP A 12 7.92 -0.81 -7.62
C TRP A 12 7.99 0.71 -7.52
N PHE A 13 8.79 1.36 -8.37
CA PHE A 13 8.88 2.81 -8.40
C PHE A 13 7.53 3.45 -8.78
N ILE A 14 6.83 2.89 -9.76
CA ILE A 14 5.49 3.32 -10.16
C ILE A 14 4.51 3.16 -8.99
N MET A 15 4.53 2.02 -8.28
CA MET A 15 3.68 1.81 -7.11
C MET A 15 3.95 2.84 -6.02
N VAL A 16 5.20 3.10 -5.66
CA VAL A 16 5.56 4.08 -4.62
C VAL A 16 5.08 5.48 -5.00
N ILE A 17 5.28 5.91 -6.25
CA ILE A 17 4.75 7.19 -6.73
C ILE A 17 3.22 7.22 -6.64
N THR A 18 2.56 6.15 -7.06
CA THR A 18 1.09 6.05 -6.99
C THR A 18 0.59 6.14 -5.55
N TYR A 19 1.25 5.46 -4.61
CA TYR A 19 0.99 5.59 -3.18
C TYR A 19 1.08 7.04 -2.71
N GLY A 20 2.17 7.74 -3.05
CA GLY A 20 2.35 9.14 -2.69
C GLY A 20 1.26 10.07 -3.24
N ILE A 21 0.89 9.88 -4.51
CA ILE A 21 -0.18 10.66 -5.16
C ILE A 21 -1.52 10.39 -4.47
N VAL A 22 -1.85 9.13 -4.20
CA VAL A 22 -3.11 8.74 -3.56
C VAL A 22 -3.16 9.25 -2.12
N LEU A 23 -2.06 9.12 -1.36
CA LEU A 23 -1.97 9.59 0.02
C LEU A 23 -2.28 11.09 0.09
N LEU A 24 -1.54 11.90 -0.68
CA LEU A 24 -1.69 13.34 -0.68
C LEU A 24 -3.06 13.76 -1.24
N GLY A 25 -3.49 13.16 -2.35
CA GLY A 25 -4.76 13.50 -3.01
C GLY A 25 -5.97 13.19 -2.14
N VAL A 26 -6.01 12.00 -1.52
CA VAL A 26 -7.12 11.58 -0.65
C VAL A 26 -7.08 12.35 0.67
N ALA A 27 -5.91 12.51 1.30
CA ALA A 27 -5.80 13.30 2.53
C ALA A 27 -6.30 14.74 2.33
N ARG A 28 -5.87 15.43 1.26
CA ARG A 28 -6.36 16.78 0.94
C ARG A 28 -7.85 16.83 0.61
N SER A 29 -8.35 15.82 -0.09
CA SER A 29 -9.79 15.74 -0.39
C SER A 29 -10.64 15.57 0.86
N LEU A 30 -10.18 14.75 1.81
CA LEU A 30 -10.84 14.57 3.11
C LEU A 30 -10.78 15.85 3.95
N GLU A 31 -9.64 16.56 3.99
CA GLU A 31 -9.53 17.85 4.66
C GLU A 31 -10.52 18.89 4.09
N MET A 32 -10.63 18.96 2.76
CA MET A 32 -11.58 19.85 2.10
C MET A 32 -13.04 19.46 2.39
N LEU A 33 -13.34 18.17 2.44
CA LEU A 33 -14.69 17.64 2.68
C LEU A 33 -15.14 17.90 4.12
N TYR A 34 -14.29 17.59 5.11
CA TYR A 34 -14.60 17.73 6.53
C TYR A 34 -14.29 19.13 7.08
N LYS A 35 -13.63 19.99 6.31
CA LYS A 35 -13.21 21.35 6.69
C LYS A 35 -12.34 21.39 7.96
N THR A 36 -11.69 20.28 8.26
CA THR A 36 -10.78 20.12 9.39
C THR A 36 -9.49 19.46 8.90
N PRO A 37 -8.36 19.67 9.58
CA PRO A 37 -7.16 18.88 9.34
C PRO A 37 -7.48 17.39 9.40
N LEU A 38 -6.73 16.57 8.65
CA LEU A 38 -6.94 15.13 8.66
C LEU A 38 -6.70 14.59 10.08
N ASP A 39 -7.79 14.21 10.74
CA ASP A 39 -7.76 13.65 12.08
C ASP A 39 -7.66 12.12 11.98
N LEU A 40 -6.46 11.60 12.26
CA LEU A 40 -6.18 10.16 12.27
C LEU A 40 -6.82 9.42 13.45
N SER A 41 -7.43 10.13 14.41
CA SER A 41 -8.26 9.51 15.44
C SER A 41 -9.67 9.18 14.94
N GLN A 42 -10.10 9.79 13.82
CA GLN A 42 -11.40 9.49 13.21
C GLN A 42 -11.33 8.22 12.36
N THR A 43 -11.92 7.15 12.87
CA THR A 43 -11.95 5.81 12.24
C THR A 43 -12.39 5.87 10.77
N THR A 44 -13.36 6.72 10.41
CA THR A 44 -13.89 6.80 9.04
C THR A 44 -12.86 7.35 8.04
N SER A 45 -12.22 8.48 8.34
CA SER A 45 -11.21 9.10 7.47
C SER A 45 -10.01 8.18 7.27
N VAL A 46 -9.61 7.49 8.33
CA VAL A 46 -8.56 6.48 8.33
C VAL A 46 -8.91 5.29 7.45
N ILE A 47 -10.14 4.77 7.55
CA ILE A 47 -10.61 3.66 6.71
C ILE A 47 -10.64 4.06 5.23
N ILE A 48 -11.21 5.23 4.90
CA ILE A 48 -11.29 5.70 3.51
C ILE A 48 -9.89 5.86 2.92
N LEU A 49 -9.00 6.53 3.65
CA LEU A 49 -7.62 6.72 3.23
C LEU A 49 -6.92 5.36 3.02
N GLY A 50 -7.04 4.45 3.99
CA GLY A 50 -6.46 3.11 3.91
C GLY A 50 -6.98 2.29 2.72
N MET A 51 -8.29 2.32 2.45
CA MET A 51 -8.88 1.61 1.31
C MET A 51 -8.39 2.17 -0.03
N CYS A 52 -8.28 3.49 -0.16
CA CYS A 52 -7.74 4.10 -1.37
C CYS A 52 -6.26 3.77 -1.58
N LEU A 53 -5.46 3.84 -0.51
CA LEU A 53 -4.04 3.50 -0.53
C LEU A 53 -3.77 2.04 -0.90
N LEU A 54 -4.68 1.12 -0.59
CA LEU A 54 -4.56 -0.25 -1.04
C LEU A 54 -5.08 -0.44 -2.47
N THR A 55 -6.28 0.05 -2.77
CA THR A 55 -6.96 -0.31 -4.02
C THR A 55 -6.29 0.30 -5.25
N VAL A 56 -5.95 1.59 -5.20
CA VAL A 56 -5.48 2.32 -6.40
C VAL A 56 -4.07 1.87 -6.81
N PRO A 57 -3.06 1.81 -5.92
CA PRO A 57 -1.73 1.33 -6.30
C PRO A 57 -1.75 -0.11 -6.82
N TYR A 58 -2.58 -0.99 -6.24
CA TYR A 58 -2.71 -2.37 -6.70
C TYR A 58 -3.39 -2.51 -8.06
N LEU A 59 -4.38 -1.67 -8.36
CA LEU A 59 -4.96 -1.62 -9.71
C LEU A 59 -3.89 -1.20 -10.73
N VAL A 60 -3.12 -0.16 -10.43
CA VAL A 60 -2.01 0.29 -11.29
C VAL A 60 -0.95 -0.80 -11.43
N ALA A 61 -0.65 -1.52 -10.35
CA ALA A 61 0.25 -2.68 -10.34
C ALA A 61 -0.26 -3.80 -11.27
N GLY A 62 -1.56 -4.12 -11.21
CA GLY A 62 -2.20 -5.10 -12.10
C GLY A 62 -2.08 -4.72 -13.57
N VAL A 63 -2.37 -3.46 -13.91
CA VAL A 63 -2.22 -2.93 -15.27
C VAL A 63 -0.76 -2.99 -15.72
N TYR A 64 0.17 -2.55 -14.88
CA TYR A 64 1.61 -2.59 -15.19
C TYR A 64 2.11 -4.02 -15.43
N GLY A 65 1.72 -4.97 -14.57
CA GLY A 65 2.09 -6.37 -14.67
C GLY A 65 1.57 -7.02 -15.95
N ARG A 66 0.33 -6.71 -16.38
CA ARG A 66 -0.18 -7.18 -17.68
C ARG A 66 0.73 -6.74 -18.82
N LEU A 67 1.05 -5.44 -18.85
CA LEU A 67 1.77 -4.81 -19.96
C LEU A 67 3.24 -5.25 -20.06
N ASN A 68 3.87 -5.63 -18.94
CA ASN A 68 5.33 -5.79 -18.88
C ASN A 68 5.82 -7.16 -18.40
N MET A 69 4.97 -8.01 -17.81
CA MET A 69 5.37 -9.29 -17.20
C MET A 69 4.86 -10.52 -17.96
N ASN A 70 4.20 -10.34 -19.12
CA ASN A 70 3.74 -11.43 -20.01
C ASN A 70 2.94 -12.56 -19.31
N GLY A 71 2.27 -12.28 -18.20
CA GLY A 71 1.52 -13.28 -17.45
C GLY A 71 2.36 -14.25 -16.63
N ASP A 72 3.66 -13.99 -16.45
CA ASP A 72 4.49 -14.76 -15.51
C ASP A 72 4.02 -14.50 -14.08
N LEU A 73 3.32 -15.50 -13.52
CA LEU A 73 2.72 -15.43 -12.21
C LEU A 73 3.78 -15.28 -11.11
N GLN A 74 4.96 -15.88 -11.25
CA GLN A 74 6.00 -15.82 -10.22
C GLN A 74 6.55 -14.40 -10.11
N ILE A 75 6.86 -13.78 -11.25
CA ILE A 75 7.33 -12.38 -11.29
C ILE A 75 6.25 -11.44 -10.75
N PHE A 76 4.98 -11.67 -11.12
CA PHE A 76 3.87 -10.85 -10.67
C PHE A 76 3.60 -10.97 -9.16
N LEU A 77 3.66 -12.18 -8.60
CA LEU A 77 3.54 -12.40 -7.15
C LEU A 77 4.71 -11.74 -6.39
N LEU A 78 5.94 -11.86 -6.89
CA LEU A 78 7.11 -11.23 -6.28
C LEU A 78 6.99 -9.70 -6.32
N PHE A 79 6.48 -9.16 -7.42
CA PHE A 79 6.19 -7.75 -7.58
C PHE A 79 5.16 -7.22 -6.57
N MET A 80 4.11 -7.99 -6.24
CA MET A 80 3.06 -7.57 -5.31
C MET A 80 3.38 -7.83 -3.84
N ILE A 81 3.95 -9.00 -3.50
CA ILE A 81 4.15 -9.43 -2.11
C ILE A 81 5.33 -8.69 -1.48
N VAL A 82 6.44 -8.54 -2.20
CA VAL A 82 7.67 -7.98 -1.65
C VAL A 82 7.46 -6.56 -1.10
N PRO A 83 6.81 -5.63 -1.82
CA PRO A 83 6.55 -4.29 -1.29
C PRO A 83 5.74 -4.29 0.00
N VAL A 84 4.71 -5.14 0.13
CA VAL A 84 3.89 -5.20 1.36
C VAL A 84 4.67 -5.75 2.55
N VAL A 85 5.45 -6.81 2.32
CA VAL A 85 6.28 -7.38 3.37
C VAL A 85 7.34 -6.37 3.80
N LEU A 86 8.02 -5.74 2.83
CA LEU A 86 9.04 -4.74 3.11
C LEU A 86 8.47 -3.50 3.79
N GLU A 87 7.29 -3.02 3.37
CA GLU A 87 6.59 -1.91 4.01
C GLU A 87 6.31 -2.21 5.48
N ARG A 88 5.75 -3.39 5.78
CA ARG A 88 5.47 -3.80 7.17
C ARG A 88 6.76 -3.94 7.99
N VAL A 89 7.79 -4.57 7.43
CA VAL A 89 9.09 -4.70 8.09
C VAL A 89 9.70 -3.32 8.35
N PHE A 90 9.59 -2.40 7.40
CA PHE A 90 10.08 -1.03 7.53
C PHE A 90 9.31 -0.24 8.60
N ILE A 91 7.98 -0.37 8.65
CA ILE A 91 7.13 0.19 9.71
C ILE A 91 7.54 -0.34 11.08
N TYR A 92 7.75 -1.66 11.21
CA TYR A 92 8.23 -2.25 12.46
C TYR A 92 9.64 -1.77 12.83
N GLY A 93 10.54 -1.66 11.85
CA GLY A 93 11.90 -1.16 12.07
C GLY A 93 11.92 0.30 12.51
N LEU A 94 11.13 1.17 11.87
CA LEU A 94 10.97 2.56 12.28
C LEU A 94 10.32 2.67 13.66
N GLY A 95 9.25 1.91 13.91
CA GLY A 95 8.61 1.85 15.21
C GLY A 95 9.58 1.42 16.30
N ALA A 96 10.41 0.40 16.05
CA ALA A 96 11.42 -0.06 17.01
C ALA A 96 12.51 0.98 17.28
N PHE A 97 12.87 1.79 16.28
CA PHE A 97 13.84 2.87 16.44
C PHE A 97 13.27 4.08 17.20
N LEU A 98 11.97 4.39 17.01
CA LEU A 98 11.32 5.56 17.58
C LEU A 98 10.67 5.31 18.94
N ALA A 99 10.24 4.08 19.23
CA ALA A 99 9.62 3.68 20.49
C ALA A 99 10.69 3.49 21.58
N LYS A 100 11.20 4.61 22.11
CA LYS A 100 12.24 4.61 23.15
C LYS A 100 11.75 4.13 24.52
N ASP A 101 10.49 4.44 24.85
CA ASP A 101 9.94 4.26 26.21
C ASP A 101 8.58 3.53 26.23
N VAL A 102 8.12 3.05 25.07
CA VAL A 102 6.81 2.41 24.90
C VAL A 102 7.01 1.09 24.14
N PRO A 103 6.26 0.01 24.42
CA PRO A 103 6.29 -1.18 23.58
C PRO A 103 6.09 -0.81 22.10
N VAL A 104 6.98 -1.31 21.24
CA VAL A 104 6.99 -1.00 19.79
C VAL A 104 5.61 -1.19 19.15
N ILE A 105 4.87 -2.22 19.58
CA ILE A 105 3.55 -2.51 19.04
C ILE A 105 2.50 -1.47 19.47
N GLU A 106 2.60 -0.94 20.69
CA GLU A 106 1.70 0.13 21.17
C GLU A 106 2.02 1.46 20.48
N PHE A 107 3.30 1.78 20.28
CA PHE A 107 3.73 2.95 19.52
C PHE A 107 3.22 2.91 18.07
N ILE A 108 3.40 1.77 17.40
CA ILE A 108 2.91 1.56 16.03
C ILE A 108 1.37 1.60 15.96
N GLN A 109 0.67 1.06 16.97
CA GLN A 109 -0.79 1.09 16.99
C GLN A 109 -1.36 2.48 17.23
N LEU A 110 -0.66 3.35 17.97
CA LEU A 110 -1.11 4.73 18.21
C LEU A 110 -0.96 5.62 16.97
N ASP A 111 0.11 5.46 16.19
CA ASP A 111 0.42 6.33 15.04
C ASP A 111 0.11 5.71 13.66
N ILE A 112 0.05 4.37 13.57
CA ILE A 112 -0.03 3.61 12.31
C ILE A 112 -1.20 2.58 12.34
N ALA A 113 -2.12 2.73 13.30
CA ALA A 113 -3.37 1.98 13.48
C ALA A 113 -3.98 1.36 12.21
N PRO A 114 -4.21 2.11 11.11
CA PRO A 114 -4.85 1.57 9.90
C PRO A 114 -4.21 0.29 9.35
N TYR A 115 -2.88 0.21 9.28
CA TYR A 115 -2.17 -0.85 8.54
C TYR A 115 -2.27 -2.24 9.18
N PHE A 116 -2.58 -2.28 10.48
CA PHE A 116 -2.71 -3.52 11.25
C PHE A 116 -4.16 -3.87 11.60
N THR A 117 -5.13 -3.06 11.16
CA THR A 117 -6.54 -3.41 11.30
C THR A 117 -6.91 -4.59 10.42
N PHE A 118 -7.83 -5.43 10.90
CA PHE A 118 -8.34 -6.57 10.14
C PHE A 118 -8.92 -6.13 8.78
N SER A 119 -9.60 -4.98 8.76
CA SER A 119 -10.14 -4.36 7.54
C SER A 119 -9.05 -4.05 6.51
N TYR A 120 -7.90 -3.55 6.93
CA TYR A 120 -6.77 -3.26 6.05
C TYR A 120 -6.11 -4.53 5.51
N ILE A 121 -6.01 -5.57 6.35
CA ILE A 121 -5.48 -6.88 5.91
C ILE A 121 -6.40 -7.50 4.84
N ILE A 122 -7.71 -7.51 5.08
CA ILE A 122 -8.69 -8.01 4.09
C ILE A 122 -8.64 -7.17 2.81
N ALA A 123 -8.63 -5.85 2.94
CA ALA A 123 -8.53 -4.96 1.79
C ALA A 123 -7.25 -5.23 0.99
N GLY A 124 -6.11 -5.46 1.65
CA GLY A 124 -4.85 -5.79 0.98
C GLY A 124 -4.91 -7.10 0.20
N LEU A 125 -5.48 -8.16 0.78
CA LEU A 125 -5.70 -9.43 0.09
C LEU A 125 -6.67 -9.28 -1.09
N GLY A 126 -7.76 -8.51 -0.90
CA GLY A 126 -8.72 -8.20 -1.95
C GLY A 126 -8.09 -7.41 -3.11
N SER A 127 -7.28 -6.40 -2.80
CA SER A 127 -6.57 -5.60 -3.80
C SER A 127 -5.54 -6.44 -4.57
N MET A 128 -4.82 -7.37 -3.92
CA MET A 128 -3.96 -8.35 -4.59
C MET A 128 -4.76 -9.25 -5.56
N ALA A 129 -5.92 -9.74 -5.12
CA ALA A 129 -6.78 -10.57 -5.96
C ALA A 129 -7.30 -9.80 -7.18
N ILE A 130 -7.71 -8.55 -7.00
CA ILE A 130 -8.14 -7.66 -8.09
C ILE A 130 -6.98 -7.39 -9.05
N ALA A 131 -5.78 -7.09 -8.54
CA ALA A 131 -4.60 -6.88 -9.37
C ALA A 131 -4.26 -8.12 -10.22
N LEU A 132 -4.37 -9.32 -9.64
CA LEU A 132 -4.23 -10.59 -10.35
C LEU A 132 -5.28 -10.77 -11.45
N ILE A 133 -6.55 -10.44 -11.15
CA ILE A 133 -7.63 -10.50 -12.13
C ILE A 133 -7.31 -9.55 -13.28
N VAL A 134 -7.03 -8.27 -13.01
CA VAL A 134 -6.69 -7.25 -14.01
C VAL A 134 -5.49 -7.67 -14.85
N ALA A 135 -4.47 -8.26 -14.22
CA ALA A 135 -3.29 -8.76 -14.92
C ALA A 135 -3.58 -9.94 -15.87
N LYS A 136 -4.77 -10.54 -15.81
CA LYS A 136 -5.19 -11.72 -16.58
C LYS A 136 -6.42 -11.54 -17.46
N THR A 137 -7.23 -10.49 -17.30
CA THR A 137 -8.55 -10.37 -17.98
C THR A 137 -8.51 -9.69 -19.37
N TRP A 138 -7.34 -9.36 -19.90
CA TRP A 138 -7.18 -8.73 -21.22
C TRP A 138 -6.36 -9.60 -22.15
#